data_AF-A0A0L6JN66-F1
#
_entry.id   AF-A0A0L6JN66-F1
#
_cell.length_a   1.000
_cell.length_b   1.000
_cell.length_c   1.000
_cell.angle_alpha   90.00
_cell.angle_beta   90.00
_cell.angle_gamma   90.00
#
_symmetry.space_group_name_H-M   'P 1'
#
loop_
_entity.id
_entity.type
_entity.pdbx_description
1 polymer ?
#
loop_
_entity_poly.entity_id
_entity_poly.type
_entity_poly.pdbx_seq_one_letter_code
_entity_poly.pdbx_strand_id
1 'polypeptide(L)'
;MIKKIIMFAIIADILLINLTAFAQDGAMWNWVAEPQYTSAVPQKDGFAAVSRAEAAELANGGEKFGLINENGELVVPMEYSWVGISDGDVLAVSKTVYREEGDTDGYNIGTSGEMPIITKEWSVGKDGILTLIKPKLDRSDWTWELFAGKDAIGFRSDDKDSHVGVKNKVTGEIIIPAVYDQITPFSEGYAVARNYDQGMGIIDNKNNIIIPLEYNIWHAFINQQLLGPDEHDELSEMRGNDLTCGISKDGKWGLINRKGEWVIPITYDSLKENTPMGESETGVAQYSGGIAAAKKNGKWGIIDIQGRLITPIEYENAFVDDGFASVMKNGKWGSVDKEGKIIIPFEYDGIRGYSEGRIFVRKSGFWGIVDSDGKSVAPLIYDNIYPFKNGYAVVEKNSKRGLVKLDGSVALPAVYDDIWAGETINMASVKSGDKWGYAKLIETVGEDTKALTKASAIDKKYINMQIGNPNANLSAFLTQIDKNDKNVVPIIKDNRTFLPIRFISETLNGKIDWLPDEQKIIIVKDNKNIELVIGINTATVNGKSVTLDAAPIIENSRTLLPIRFIAETLGCKVEWNSNEKIVTIIEN
;
A
#
# COMPACT_ATOMS: atom_id res chain seq x y z
N MET A 1 47.88 1.79 -39.40
CA MET A 1 46.48 2.24 -39.23
C MET A 1 45.43 1.12 -39.29
N ILE A 2 45.78 -0.12 -39.65
CA ILE A 2 44.80 -1.25 -39.73
C ILE A 2 44.68 -2.06 -38.42
N LYS A 3 45.53 -1.82 -37.40
CA LYS A 3 45.42 -2.45 -36.07
C LYS A 3 44.58 -1.67 -35.03
N LYS A 4 44.02 -0.49 -35.38
CA LYS A 4 43.12 0.28 -34.50
C LYS A 4 41.63 0.16 -34.85
N ILE A 5 41.28 -0.52 -35.95
CA ILE A 5 39.88 -0.71 -36.38
C ILE A 5 39.30 -2.04 -35.88
N ILE A 6 40.12 -3.04 -35.56
CA ILE A 6 39.65 -4.33 -35.02
C ILE A 6 39.32 -4.26 -33.51
N MET A 7 39.83 -3.26 -32.78
CA MET A 7 39.57 -3.11 -31.34
C MET A 7 38.27 -2.35 -31.03
N PHE A 8 37.64 -1.71 -32.02
CA PHE A 8 36.33 -1.07 -31.88
C PHE A 8 35.16 -1.97 -32.32
N ALA A 9 35.42 -3.05 -33.08
CA ALA A 9 34.40 -4.03 -33.43
C ALA A 9 34.12 -5.04 -32.28
N ILE A 10 35.12 -5.34 -31.44
CA ILE A 10 34.94 -6.28 -30.31
C ILE A 10 34.29 -5.61 -29.09
N ILE A 11 34.28 -4.27 -29.00
CA ILE A 11 33.60 -3.54 -27.91
C ILE A 11 32.14 -3.21 -28.28
N ALA A 12 31.80 -3.15 -29.58
CA ALA A 12 30.42 -2.98 -30.03
C ALA A 12 29.61 -4.29 -29.96
N ASP A 13 30.24 -5.45 -30.19
CA ASP A 13 29.57 -6.75 -30.04
C ASP A 13 29.44 -7.20 -28.57
N ILE A 14 30.24 -6.69 -27.64
CA ILE A 14 30.03 -6.95 -26.18
C ILE A 14 28.91 -6.08 -25.59
N LEU A 15 28.47 -5.02 -26.29
CA LEU A 15 27.33 -4.18 -25.89
C LEU A 15 26.01 -4.51 -26.63
N LEU A 16 26.01 -5.48 -27.55
CA LEU A 16 24.83 -5.89 -28.32
C LEU A 16 24.52 -7.39 -28.26
N ILE A 17 25.15 -8.13 -27.34
CA ILE A 17 24.81 -9.54 -27.08
C ILE A 17 23.81 -9.61 -25.92
N ASN A 18 22.55 -9.83 -26.33
CA ASN A 18 21.44 -10.43 -25.58
C ASN A 18 20.65 -9.57 -24.57
N LEU A 19 19.92 -8.59 -25.10
CA LEU A 19 18.63 -8.13 -24.54
C LEU A 19 17.46 -9.11 -24.80
N THR A 20 17.74 -10.32 -25.27
CA THR A 20 16.74 -11.33 -25.68
C THR A 20 16.93 -12.72 -25.05
N ALA A 21 17.78 -12.85 -24.02
CA ALA A 21 17.96 -14.12 -23.29
C ALA A 21 17.12 -14.26 -22.00
N PHE A 22 16.23 -13.30 -21.69
CA PHE A 22 15.52 -13.22 -20.40
C PHE A 22 14.35 -14.19 -20.21
N ALA A 23 14.14 -15.18 -21.09
CA ALA A 23 12.88 -15.93 -21.12
C ALA A 23 12.97 -17.46 -21.32
N GLN A 24 14.12 -18.13 -21.07
CA GLN A 24 14.22 -19.57 -21.37
C GLN A 24 14.71 -20.52 -20.27
N ASP A 25 14.80 -20.09 -19.01
CA ASP A 25 14.89 -21.03 -17.90
C ASP A 25 13.74 -20.77 -16.93
N GLY A 26 12.72 -21.63 -16.98
CA GLY A 26 11.49 -21.64 -16.17
C GLY A 26 11.70 -21.87 -14.67
N ALA A 27 12.73 -21.25 -14.13
CA ALA A 27 13.17 -21.37 -12.76
C ALA A 27 12.82 -20.11 -11.97
N MET A 28 12.96 -18.89 -12.51
CA MET A 28 12.78 -17.66 -11.72
C MET A 28 11.35 -17.19 -11.48
N TRP A 29 10.38 -17.90 -12.03
CA TRP A 29 9.03 -17.42 -12.06
C TRP A 29 8.12 -18.55 -11.62
N ASN A 30 7.53 -18.41 -10.44
CA ASN A 30 6.40 -19.23 -10.01
C ASN A 30 5.17 -18.89 -10.88
N TRP A 31 5.21 -19.18 -12.18
CA TRP A 31 4.12 -18.88 -13.10
C TRP A 31 2.90 -19.72 -12.73
N VAL A 32 1.78 -19.05 -12.45
CA VAL A 32 0.46 -19.65 -12.49
C VAL A 32 -0.06 -19.63 -13.93
N ALA A 33 0.15 -18.52 -14.62
CA ALA A 33 -0.03 -18.41 -16.05
C ALA A 33 1.08 -17.53 -16.64
N GLU A 34 1.78 -18.04 -17.64
CA GLU A 34 2.84 -17.27 -18.30
C GLU A 34 2.31 -15.98 -18.96
N PRO A 35 3.12 -14.93 -19.09
CA PRO A 35 2.71 -13.69 -19.73
C PRO A 35 2.30 -13.89 -21.18
N GLN A 36 0.99 -13.88 -21.41
CA GLN A 36 0.37 -14.15 -22.71
C GLN A 36 -0.87 -13.30 -22.99
N TYR A 37 -1.33 -12.55 -21.98
CA TYR A 37 -2.55 -11.77 -22.04
C TYR A 37 -2.23 -10.29 -22.33
N THR A 38 -3.17 -9.60 -22.97
CA THR A 38 -3.10 -8.14 -23.17
C THR A 38 -3.52 -7.39 -21.90
N SER A 39 -4.37 -8.01 -21.08
CA SER A 39 -4.78 -7.53 -19.76
C SER A 39 -4.94 -8.69 -18.79
N ALA A 40 -4.58 -8.44 -17.53
CA ALA A 40 -4.66 -9.38 -16.42
C ALA A 40 -4.98 -8.63 -15.12
N VAL A 41 -6.20 -8.76 -14.60
CA VAL A 41 -6.68 -8.06 -13.42
C VAL A 41 -7.06 -9.06 -12.33
N PRO A 42 -6.37 -9.09 -11.18
CA PRO A 42 -6.71 -10.02 -10.10
C PRO A 42 -8.06 -9.67 -9.46
N GLN A 43 -8.84 -10.69 -9.12
CA GLN A 43 -10.20 -10.61 -8.57
C GLN A 43 -10.31 -11.30 -7.21
N LYS A 44 -11.46 -11.18 -6.54
CA LYS A 44 -11.75 -11.89 -5.28
C LYS A 44 -11.72 -13.43 -5.47
N ASP A 45 -11.61 -14.16 -4.38
CA ASP A 45 -11.68 -15.63 -4.32
C ASP A 45 -10.62 -16.39 -5.15
N GLY A 46 -9.47 -15.75 -5.42
CA GLY A 46 -8.36 -16.38 -6.14
C GLY A 46 -8.55 -16.45 -7.66
N PHE A 47 -9.55 -15.71 -8.18
CA PHE A 47 -9.76 -15.57 -9.62
C PHE A 47 -9.00 -14.41 -10.20
N ALA A 48 -8.85 -14.44 -11.52
CA ALA A 48 -8.22 -13.35 -12.23
C ALA A 48 -8.82 -13.15 -13.62
N ALA A 49 -9.23 -11.91 -13.90
CA ALA A 49 -9.80 -11.51 -15.18
C ALA A 49 -8.70 -11.38 -16.23
N VAL A 50 -8.89 -11.99 -17.39
CA VAL A 50 -7.91 -12.02 -18.48
C VAL A 50 -8.54 -11.64 -19.80
N SER A 51 -7.78 -10.94 -20.64
CA SER A 51 -8.12 -10.69 -22.03
C SER A 51 -6.96 -10.94 -22.97
N ARG A 52 -7.29 -11.23 -24.23
CA ARG A 52 -6.35 -11.27 -25.36
C ARG A 52 -6.71 -10.26 -26.43
N ALA A 53 -7.60 -9.31 -26.13
CA ALA A 53 -8.13 -8.40 -27.13
C ALA A 53 -6.99 -7.58 -27.76
N GLU A 54 -6.90 -7.63 -29.08
CA GLU A 54 -6.03 -6.76 -29.85
C GLU A 54 -6.68 -5.37 -30.02
N ALA A 55 -5.88 -4.36 -30.36
CA ALA A 55 -6.37 -2.98 -30.53
C ALA A 55 -7.56 -2.87 -31.52
N ALA A 56 -7.62 -3.76 -32.52
CA ALA A 56 -8.71 -3.83 -33.50
C ALA A 56 -10.05 -4.34 -32.91
N GLU A 57 -10.00 -5.17 -31.86
CA GLU A 57 -11.19 -5.72 -31.20
C GLU A 57 -11.83 -4.71 -30.24
N LEU A 58 -11.02 -3.87 -29.58
CA LEU A 58 -11.48 -2.75 -28.77
C LEU A 58 -12.38 -1.78 -29.57
N ALA A 59 -12.13 -1.63 -30.87
CA ALA A 59 -12.90 -0.75 -31.75
C ALA A 59 -14.26 -1.33 -32.19
N ASN A 60 -14.48 -2.65 -32.08
CA ASN A 60 -15.63 -3.35 -32.69
C ASN A 60 -16.60 -4.02 -31.70
N GLY A 61 -16.48 -3.76 -30.39
CA GLY A 61 -17.36 -4.37 -29.39
C GLY A 61 -16.82 -4.48 -27.97
N GLY A 62 -15.71 -3.80 -27.68
CA GLY A 62 -15.07 -3.77 -26.37
C GLY A 62 -14.22 -5.00 -26.07
N GLU A 63 -13.40 -4.88 -25.03
CA GLU A 63 -12.55 -5.97 -24.52
C GLU A 63 -13.42 -7.15 -24.06
N LYS A 64 -13.01 -8.38 -24.41
CA LYS A 64 -13.65 -9.60 -23.91
C LYS A 64 -12.81 -10.21 -22.82
N PHE A 65 -13.46 -10.50 -21.70
CA PHE A 65 -12.82 -11.03 -20.50
C PHE A 65 -13.27 -12.46 -20.23
N GLY A 66 -12.33 -13.26 -19.73
CA GLY A 66 -12.57 -14.55 -19.09
C GLY A 66 -11.95 -14.56 -17.70
N LEU A 67 -12.16 -15.63 -16.94
CA LEU A 67 -11.56 -15.82 -15.61
C LEU A 67 -10.66 -17.05 -15.59
N ILE A 68 -9.46 -16.88 -15.06
CA ILE A 68 -8.59 -17.99 -14.66
C ILE A 68 -8.66 -18.21 -13.14
N ASN A 69 -8.45 -19.44 -12.69
CA ASN A 69 -8.34 -19.79 -11.28
C ASN A 69 -6.87 -19.77 -10.79
N GLU A 70 -6.65 -20.16 -9.53
CA GLU A 70 -5.33 -20.19 -8.88
C GLU A 70 -4.31 -21.17 -9.49
N ASN A 71 -4.78 -22.10 -10.33
CA ASN A 71 -3.96 -23.05 -11.08
C ASN A 71 -3.65 -22.55 -12.51
N GLY A 72 -4.16 -21.38 -12.89
CA GLY A 72 -4.00 -20.80 -14.22
C GLY A 72 -4.97 -21.36 -15.25
N GLU A 73 -5.97 -22.13 -14.82
CA GLU A 73 -6.96 -22.75 -15.69
C GLU A 73 -8.06 -21.74 -16.01
N LEU A 74 -8.40 -21.59 -17.31
CA LEU A 74 -9.51 -20.75 -17.76
C LEU A 74 -10.84 -21.43 -17.40
N VAL A 75 -11.48 -20.96 -16.32
CA VAL A 75 -12.75 -21.49 -15.80
C VAL A 75 -13.96 -20.76 -16.36
N VAL A 76 -13.80 -19.49 -16.77
CA VAL A 76 -14.84 -18.71 -17.46
C VAL A 76 -14.29 -18.26 -18.82
N PRO A 77 -14.98 -18.56 -19.94
CA PRO A 77 -14.50 -18.24 -21.28
C PRO A 77 -14.39 -16.73 -21.53
N MET A 78 -13.50 -16.34 -22.44
CA MET A 78 -13.27 -14.93 -22.82
C MET A 78 -14.36 -14.37 -23.74
N GLU A 79 -15.59 -14.22 -23.23
CA GLU A 79 -16.71 -13.69 -24.00
C GLU A 79 -17.55 -12.63 -23.26
N TYR A 80 -17.16 -12.30 -22.03
CA TYR A 80 -17.86 -11.35 -21.18
C TYR A 80 -17.35 -9.92 -21.42
N SER A 81 -18.24 -8.93 -21.34
CA SER A 81 -17.90 -7.52 -21.56
C SER A 81 -17.40 -6.81 -20.29
N TRP A 82 -17.60 -7.41 -19.12
CA TRP A 82 -17.13 -6.88 -17.85
C TRP A 82 -16.97 -8.02 -16.82
N VAL A 83 -16.02 -7.83 -15.91
CA VAL A 83 -15.76 -8.66 -14.74
C VAL A 83 -15.47 -7.73 -13.56
N GLY A 84 -16.07 -7.99 -12.41
CA GLY A 84 -15.81 -7.21 -11.20
C GLY A 84 -16.72 -7.60 -10.05
N ILE A 85 -16.79 -6.74 -9.03
CA ILE A 85 -17.62 -6.96 -7.84
C ILE A 85 -19.00 -6.31 -8.04
N SER A 86 -20.06 -7.09 -7.79
CA SER A 86 -21.47 -6.70 -7.84
C SER A 86 -22.08 -6.61 -6.44
N ASP A 87 -23.33 -6.14 -6.36
CA ASP A 87 -24.14 -5.94 -5.15
C ASP A 87 -23.82 -6.97 -4.04
N GLY A 88 -23.40 -6.48 -2.86
CA GLY A 88 -23.11 -7.35 -1.72
C GLY A 88 -21.79 -8.12 -1.85
N ASP A 89 -20.81 -7.56 -2.56
CA ASP A 89 -19.43 -8.01 -2.53
C ASP A 89 -19.18 -9.34 -3.27
N VAL A 90 -20.00 -9.59 -4.30
CA VAL A 90 -20.04 -10.83 -5.10
C VAL A 90 -19.24 -10.65 -6.40
N LEU A 91 -18.27 -11.53 -6.67
CA LEU A 91 -17.59 -11.56 -7.96
C LEU A 91 -18.59 -11.94 -9.06
N ALA A 92 -18.66 -11.12 -10.10
CA ALA A 92 -19.60 -11.27 -11.19
C ALA A 92 -18.96 -11.01 -12.55
N VAL A 93 -19.60 -11.57 -13.57
CA VAL A 93 -19.33 -11.30 -14.97
C VAL A 93 -20.61 -10.81 -15.64
N SER A 94 -20.49 -9.92 -16.62
CA SER A 94 -21.65 -9.44 -17.36
C SER A 94 -21.44 -9.45 -18.86
N LYS A 95 -22.55 -9.62 -19.58
CA LYS A 95 -22.59 -9.65 -21.03
C LYS A 95 -23.83 -8.93 -21.52
N THR A 96 -23.65 -8.08 -22.52
CA THR A 96 -24.75 -7.45 -23.25
C THR A 96 -25.34 -8.42 -24.26
N VAL A 97 -26.66 -8.60 -24.21
CA VAL A 97 -27.44 -9.45 -25.11
C VAL A 97 -28.65 -8.68 -25.65
N TYR A 98 -29.22 -9.13 -26.77
CA TYR A 98 -30.52 -8.65 -27.21
C TYR A 98 -31.61 -9.13 -26.26
N ARG A 99 -32.56 -8.25 -25.94
CA ARG A 99 -33.70 -8.56 -25.08
C ARG A 99 -34.68 -9.45 -25.83
N GLU A 100 -34.94 -10.63 -25.27
CA GLU A 100 -36.01 -11.51 -25.74
C GLU A 100 -37.36 -11.11 -25.10
N GLU A 101 -38.46 -11.51 -25.73
CA GLU A 101 -39.80 -11.26 -25.20
C GLU A 101 -40.00 -11.99 -23.86
N GLY A 102 -40.35 -11.24 -22.81
CA GLY A 102 -40.50 -11.77 -21.45
C GLY A 102 -39.23 -11.76 -20.59
N ASP A 103 -38.10 -11.29 -21.12
CA ASP A 103 -36.83 -11.24 -20.40
C ASP A 103 -36.81 -10.10 -19.37
N THR A 104 -36.85 -10.48 -18.10
CA THR A 104 -36.84 -9.57 -16.94
C THR A 104 -35.54 -9.63 -16.13
N ASP A 105 -34.58 -10.46 -16.57
CA ASP A 105 -33.39 -10.81 -15.79
C ASP A 105 -32.16 -9.95 -16.16
N GLY A 106 -32.37 -8.73 -16.68
CA GLY A 106 -31.26 -7.86 -17.09
C GLY A 106 -31.60 -6.38 -17.08
N TYR A 107 -30.57 -5.55 -16.89
CA TYR A 107 -30.67 -4.10 -16.88
C TYR A 107 -30.81 -3.58 -18.31
N ASN A 108 -31.80 -2.71 -18.54
CA ASN A 108 -31.95 -2.07 -19.85
C ASN A 108 -30.83 -1.06 -20.06
N ILE A 109 -30.10 -1.19 -21.15
CA ILE A 109 -28.99 -0.28 -21.49
C ILE A 109 -29.19 0.41 -22.84
N GLY A 110 -30.36 0.26 -23.47
CA GLY A 110 -30.73 0.97 -24.70
C GLY A 110 -31.13 0.04 -25.84
N THR A 111 -30.84 0.46 -27.08
CA THR A 111 -31.12 -0.32 -28.31
C THR A 111 -29.89 -0.39 -29.21
N SER A 112 -29.74 -1.49 -29.94
CA SER A 112 -28.78 -1.63 -31.05
C SER A 112 -29.58 -1.86 -32.33
N GLY A 113 -29.63 -0.84 -33.18
CA GLY A 113 -30.66 -0.75 -34.23
C GLY A 113 -32.04 -0.57 -33.60
N GLU A 114 -33.01 -1.39 -34.04
CA GLU A 114 -34.39 -1.40 -33.51
C GLU A 114 -34.60 -2.39 -32.34
N MET A 115 -33.60 -3.21 -32.01
CA MET A 115 -33.73 -4.23 -30.97
C MET A 115 -33.25 -3.71 -29.60
N PRO A 116 -34.04 -3.84 -28.52
CA PRO A 116 -33.58 -3.51 -27.18
C PRO A 116 -32.43 -4.43 -26.75
N ILE A 117 -31.46 -3.88 -26.04
CA ILE A 117 -30.34 -4.61 -25.47
C ILE A 117 -30.37 -4.50 -23.95
N ILE A 118 -30.01 -5.60 -23.30
CA ILE A 118 -29.90 -5.69 -21.84
C ILE A 118 -28.53 -6.19 -21.46
N THR A 119 -28.06 -5.76 -20.29
CA THR A 119 -26.92 -6.38 -19.62
C THR A 119 -27.44 -7.41 -18.64
N LYS A 120 -27.02 -8.66 -18.84
CA LYS A 120 -27.21 -9.73 -17.86
C LYS A 120 -25.93 -9.90 -17.05
N GLU A 121 -26.11 -10.25 -15.79
CA GLU A 121 -25.03 -10.40 -14.84
C GLU A 121 -25.14 -11.75 -14.13
N TRP A 122 -23.99 -12.41 -13.96
CA TRP A 122 -23.89 -13.69 -13.29
C TRP A 122 -22.86 -13.61 -12.18
N SER A 123 -23.21 -14.12 -11.00
CA SER A 123 -22.23 -14.37 -9.94
C SER A 123 -21.36 -15.57 -10.30
N VAL A 124 -20.12 -15.54 -9.83
CA VAL A 124 -19.10 -16.56 -10.08
C VAL A 124 -18.89 -17.37 -8.81
N GLY A 125 -19.19 -18.66 -8.85
CA GLY A 125 -18.86 -19.61 -7.78
C GLY A 125 -17.36 -19.90 -7.70
N LYS A 126 -16.89 -20.45 -6.57
CA LYS A 126 -15.49 -20.84 -6.37
C LYS A 126 -14.99 -21.92 -7.33
N ASP A 127 -15.91 -22.66 -7.91
CA ASP A 127 -15.69 -23.66 -8.97
C ASP A 127 -15.78 -23.08 -10.39
N GLY A 128 -16.01 -21.77 -10.51
CA GLY A 128 -16.24 -21.08 -11.78
C GLY A 128 -17.67 -21.21 -12.32
N ILE A 129 -18.61 -21.81 -11.57
CA ILE A 129 -20.00 -21.95 -12.01
C ILE A 129 -20.72 -20.58 -11.94
N LEU A 130 -21.43 -20.24 -13.01
CA LEU A 130 -22.13 -18.97 -13.15
C LEU A 130 -23.60 -19.08 -12.71
N THR A 131 -24.06 -18.15 -11.85
CA THR A 131 -25.46 -18.06 -11.41
C THR A 131 -26.06 -16.69 -11.72
N LEU A 132 -27.19 -16.63 -12.42
CA LEU A 132 -27.81 -15.37 -12.86
C LEU A 132 -28.29 -14.50 -11.68
N ILE A 133 -27.95 -13.21 -11.70
CA ILE A 133 -28.37 -12.21 -10.70
C ILE A 133 -29.58 -11.42 -11.22
N LYS A 134 -30.63 -11.25 -10.40
CA LYS A 134 -31.80 -10.45 -10.75
C LYS A 134 -31.69 -9.01 -10.21
N PRO A 135 -32.09 -7.98 -11.00
CA PRO A 135 -32.04 -6.58 -10.57
C PRO A 135 -32.86 -6.26 -9.31
N LYS A 136 -32.30 -5.47 -8.39
CA LYS A 136 -33.04 -4.85 -7.26
C LYS A 136 -33.57 -3.45 -7.65
N LEU A 137 -34.72 -3.04 -7.07
CA LEU A 137 -35.36 -1.73 -7.26
C LEU A 137 -34.66 -0.60 -6.46
N ASP A 138 -34.81 0.65 -6.95
CA ASP A 138 -33.97 1.85 -6.73
C ASP A 138 -33.95 2.48 -5.30
N ARG A 139 -32.86 3.20 -4.95
CA ARG A 139 -32.35 3.52 -3.59
C ARG A 139 -32.57 4.97 -3.07
N SER A 140 -33.48 5.80 -3.59
CA SER A 140 -33.42 7.28 -3.39
C SER A 140 -34.14 7.93 -2.19
N ASP A 141 -35.02 7.23 -1.45
CA ASP A 141 -35.92 7.87 -0.46
C ASP A 141 -35.36 8.04 0.97
N TRP A 142 -34.34 7.28 1.37
CA TRP A 142 -33.98 7.09 2.77
C TRP A 142 -33.28 8.30 3.45
N THR A 143 -32.66 9.19 2.68
CA THR A 143 -31.83 10.30 3.22
C THR A 143 -32.66 11.39 3.88
N TRP A 144 -33.86 11.64 3.34
CA TRP A 144 -34.83 12.54 3.95
C TRP A 144 -35.45 11.94 5.20
N GLU A 145 -35.66 10.62 5.20
CA GLU A 145 -36.20 9.89 6.34
C GLU A 145 -35.27 9.95 7.57
N LEU A 146 -33.95 9.89 7.35
CA LEU A 146 -32.95 10.07 8.39
C LEU A 146 -33.00 11.47 9.02
N PHE A 147 -33.23 12.52 8.22
CA PHE A 147 -33.23 13.89 8.71
C PHE A 147 -34.50 14.28 9.47
N ALA A 148 -35.66 13.97 8.88
CA ALA A 148 -36.94 14.51 9.32
C ALA A 148 -38.00 13.43 9.62
N GLY A 149 -37.58 12.16 9.70
CA GLY A 149 -38.41 11.02 10.05
C GLY A 149 -38.98 10.26 8.85
N LYS A 150 -39.46 9.04 9.08
CA LYS A 150 -39.88 8.01 8.10
C LYS A 150 -40.75 8.47 6.92
N ASP A 151 -41.49 9.57 7.05
CA ASP A 151 -42.36 10.09 6.00
C ASP A 151 -41.85 11.38 5.34
N ALA A 152 -40.61 11.79 5.63
CA ALA A 152 -40.05 13.00 5.06
C ALA A 152 -39.63 12.80 3.59
N ILE A 153 -39.88 13.82 2.79
CA ILE A 153 -39.41 13.91 1.42
C ILE A 153 -38.98 15.35 1.09
N GLY A 154 -37.89 15.49 0.35
CA GLY A 154 -37.48 16.77 -0.22
C GLY A 154 -38.46 17.24 -1.30
N PHE A 155 -38.69 18.54 -1.38
CA PHE A 155 -39.47 19.16 -2.47
C PHE A 155 -38.81 20.46 -2.90
N ARG A 156 -39.19 20.97 -4.08
CA ARG A 156 -38.77 22.27 -4.57
C ARG A 156 -39.97 23.21 -4.69
N SER A 157 -39.77 24.50 -4.45
CA SER A 157 -40.78 25.52 -4.71
C SER A 157 -40.99 25.71 -6.21
N ASP A 158 -42.18 26.21 -6.56
CA ASP A 158 -42.56 26.55 -7.94
C ASP A 158 -42.06 27.95 -8.36
N ASP A 159 -41.24 28.60 -7.53
CA ASP A 159 -40.64 29.89 -7.87
C ASP A 159 -39.46 29.73 -8.85
N LYS A 160 -39.00 30.85 -9.40
CA LYS A 160 -37.91 30.89 -10.39
C LYS A 160 -36.56 30.38 -9.87
N ASP A 161 -36.39 30.35 -8.55
CA ASP A 161 -35.13 30.03 -7.88
C ASP A 161 -35.15 28.55 -7.41
N SER A 162 -36.32 27.90 -7.39
CA SER A 162 -36.55 26.48 -7.14
C SER A 162 -35.95 26.01 -5.82
N HIS A 163 -36.15 26.80 -4.77
CA HIS A 163 -35.67 26.55 -3.42
C HIS A 163 -36.12 25.19 -2.89
N VAL A 164 -35.27 24.54 -2.11
CA VAL A 164 -35.48 23.22 -1.51
C VAL A 164 -36.13 23.35 -0.14
N GLY A 165 -37.18 22.57 0.10
CA GLY A 165 -37.81 22.36 1.39
C GLY A 165 -38.00 20.88 1.70
N VAL A 166 -38.53 20.58 2.88
CA VAL A 166 -38.85 19.21 3.31
C VAL A 166 -40.29 19.17 3.79
N LYS A 167 -41.04 18.15 3.37
CA LYS A 167 -42.43 17.95 3.78
C LYS A 167 -42.69 16.50 4.14
N ASN A 168 -43.77 16.26 4.88
CA ASN A 168 -44.28 14.92 5.08
C ASN A 168 -44.99 14.44 3.78
N LYS A 169 -44.58 13.30 3.24
CA LYS A 169 -45.10 12.72 1.98
C LYS A 169 -46.54 12.22 2.09
N VAL A 170 -47.02 11.95 3.31
CA VAL A 170 -48.38 11.47 3.60
C VAL A 170 -49.33 12.63 3.89
N THR A 171 -48.95 13.53 4.81
CA THR A 171 -49.84 14.61 5.27
C THR A 171 -49.72 15.88 4.42
N GLY A 172 -48.61 16.04 3.70
CA GLY A 172 -48.28 17.28 2.97
C GLY A 172 -47.79 18.42 3.87
N GLU A 173 -47.69 18.20 5.18
CA GLU A 173 -47.22 19.21 6.14
C GLU A 173 -45.78 19.62 5.85
N ILE A 174 -45.52 20.93 5.81
CA ILE A 174 -44.18 21.49 5.58
C ILE A 174 -43.37 21.38 6.87
N ILE A 175 -42.28 20.62 6.82
CA ILE A 175 -41.33 20.44 7.93
C ILE A 175 -40.27 21.55 7.86
N ILE A 176 -39.65 21.71 6.69
CA ILE A 176 -38.72 22.80 6.38
C ILE A 176 -39.29 23.59 5.20
N PRO A 177 -39.49 24.91 5.33
CA PRO A 177 -39.97 25.73 4.22
C PRO A 177 -38.94 25.75 3.09
N ALA A 178 -39.43 25.85 1.85
CA ALA A 178 -38.59 25.94 0.66
C ALA A 178 -37.96 27.33 0.53
N VAL A 179 -36.89 27.58 1.31
CA VAL A 179 -36.20 28.88 1.40
C VAL A 179 -34.68 28.76 1.21
N TYR A 180 -34.17 27.56 0.97
CA TYR A 180 -32.74 27.30 0.78
C TYR A 180 -32.46 26.86 -0.64
N ASP A 181 -31.32 27.23 -1.21
CA ASP A 181 -30.93 26.74 -2.53
C ASP A 181 -30.62 25.24 -2.52
N GLN A 182 -30.12 24.75 -1.38
CA GLN A 182 -29.80 23.34 -1.16
C GLN A 182 -29.94 22.99 0.33
N ILE A 183 -30.48 21.80 0.60
CA ILE A 183 -30.46 21.14 1.91
C ILE A 183 -29.78 19.79 1.70
N THR A 184 -28.84 19.43 2.55
CA THR A 184 -28.27 18.09 2.52
C THR A 184 -28.14 17.48 3.91
N PRO A 185 -29.00 16.49 4.25
CA PRO A 185 -28.88 15.69 5.47
C PRO A 185 -27.49 15.07 5.65
N PHE A 186 -26.99 15.08 6.88
CA PHE A 186 -25.74 14.38 7.22
C PHE A 186 -25.82 13.61 8.55
N SER A 187 -26.82 13.87 9.40
CA SER A 187 -27.07 13.09 10.60
C SER A 187 -28.54 13.16 11.00
N GLU A 188 -28.94 12.31 11.95
CA GLU A 188 -30.30 12.33 12.48
C GLU A 188 -30.65 13.72 13.02
N GLY A 189 -31.64 14.37 12.40
CA GLY A 189 -32.12 15.68 12.81
C GLY A 189 -31.31 16.89 12.33
N TYR A 190 -30.20 16.73 11.60
CA TYR A 190 -29.38 17.87 11.13
C TYR A 190 -29.02 17.80 9.64
N ALA A 191 -29.01 18.97 9.00
CA ALA A 191 -28.65 19.14 7.60
C ALA A 191 -27.79 20.38 7.38
N VAL A 192 -26.95 20.33 6.35
CA VAL A 192 -26.29 21.52 5.80
C VAL A 192 -27.30 22.26 4.94
N ALA A 193 -27.49 23.55 5.21
CA ALA A 193 -28.31 24.43 4.40
C ALA A 193 -27.41 25.43 3.66
N ARG A 194 -27.73 25.73 2.40
CA ARG A 194 -26.95 26.63 1.56
C ARG A 194 -27.85 27.68 0.92
N ASN A 195 -27.35 28.92 0.92
CA ASN A 195 -27.79 30.00 0.05
C ASN A 195 -26.60 30.48 -0.77
N TYR A 196 -26.68 30.47 -2.09
CA TYR A 196 -25.57 30.80 -2.99
C TYR A 196 -24.98 32.19 -2.74
N ASP A 197 -25.82 33.14 -2.29
CA ASP A 197 -25.43 34.53 -2.03
C ASP A 197 -24.90 34.78 -0.59
N GLN A 198 -25.15 33.88 0.36
CA GLN A 198 -24.84 34.10 1.79
C GLN A 198 -23.78 33.12 2.31
N GLY A 199 -23.75 31.90 1.79
CA GLY A 199 -22.88 30.82 2.24
C GLY A 199 -23.68 29.62 2.74
N MET A 200 -23.05 28.83 3.60
CA MET A 200 -23.61 27.62 4.18
C MET A 200 -23.72 27.73 5.70
N GLY A 201 -24.68 27.02 6.25
CA GLY A 201 -24.95 26.90 7.68
C GLY A 201 -25.52 25.53 8.02
N ILE A 202 -25.88 25.34 9.29
CA ILE A 202 -26.51 24.11 9.78
C ILE A 202 -27.89 24.43 10.30
N ILE A 203 -28.85 23.60 9.89
CA ILE A 203 -30.21 23.62 10.39
C ILE A 203 -30.54 22.30 11.09
N ASP A 204 -31.45 22.38 12.06
CA ASP A 204 -32.10 21.19 12.59
C ASP A 204 -33.38 20.84 11.80
N ASN A 205 -34.01 19.72 12.13
CA ASN A 205 -35.24 19.24 11.53
C ASN A 205 -36.51 20.07 11.86
N LYS A 206 -36.34 21.20 12.56
CA LYS A 206 -37.39 22.19 12.83
C LYS A 206 -37.07 23.54 12.18
N ASN A 207 -36.07 23.57 11.30
CA ASN A 207 -35.59 24.78 10.63
C ASN A 207 -34.95 25.82 11.56
N ASN A 208 -34.47 25.42 12.74
CA ASN A 208 -33.65 26.30 13.57
C ASN A 208 -32.25 26.37 12.98
N ILE A 209 -31.75 27.59 12.76
CA ILE A 209 -30.37 27.84 12.33
C ILE A 209 -29.44 27.63 13.53
N ILE A 210 -28.70 26.52 13.54
CA ILE A 210 -27.71 26.16 14.56
C ILE A 210 -26.38 26.87 14.26
N ILE A 211 -25.93 26.81 13.00
CA ILE A 211 -24.79 27.57 12.49
C ILE A 211 -25.29 28.54 11.42
N PRO A 212 -25.05 29.86 11.55
CA PRO A 212 -25.50 30.87 10.58
C PRO A 212 -25.05 30.58 9.14
N LEU A 213 -25.82 30.98 8.14
CA LEU A 213 -25.50 30.77 6.72
C LEU A 213 -24.47 31.79 6.21
N GLU A 214 -23.29 31.81 6.80
CA GLU A 214 -22.19 32.73 6.44
C GLU A 214 -20.83 32.03 6.34
N TYR A 215 -20.82 30.70 6.41
CA TYR A 215 -19.60 29.91 6.43
C TYR A 215 -19.42 29.11 5.14
N ASN A 216 -18.19 28.64 4.93
CA ASN A 216 -17.91 27.59 3.98
C ASN A 216 -17.85 26.24 4.72
N ILE A 217 -18.76 25.33 4.37
CA ILE A 217 -18.85 23.96 4.89
C ILE A 217 -18.42 23.00 3.78
N TRP A 218 -17.48 22.10 4.05
CA TRP A 218 -16.86 21.30 2.99
C TRP A 218 -17.71 20.11 2.52
N HIS A 219 -17.85 19.96 1.20
CA HIS A 219 -18.89 19.18 0.53
C HIS A 219 -18.66 17.66 0.49
N ALA A 220 -17.44 17.14 0.66
CA ALA A 220 -17.21 15.69 0.56
C ALA A 220 -17.63 14.91 1.82
N PHE A 221 -17.80 15.59 2.96
CA PHE A 221 -18.42 15.03 4.17
C PHE A 221 -19.90 14.69 3.94
N ILE A 222 -20.58 15.49 3.12
CA ILE A 222 -22.00 15.33 2.78
C ILE A 222 -22.22 14.09 1.90
N ASN A 223 -21.33 13.84 0.93
CA ASN A 223 -21.49 12.71 -0.01
C ASN A 223 -21.02 11.36 0.56
N GLN A 224 -20.08 11.34 1.50
CA GLN A 224 -19.56 10.10 2.10
C GLN A 224 -20.40 9.54 3.26
N GLN A 225 -21.40 10.29 3.74
CA GLN A 225 -22.31 9.87 4.82
C GLN A 225 -23.69 9.43 4.33
N LEU A 226 -23.93 9.53 3.01
CA LEU A 226 -25.13 9.04 2.34
C LEU A 226 -24.95 7.58 1.91
N LEU A 227 -24.44 6.72 2.80
CA LEU A 227 -24.37 5.29 2.58
C LEU A 227 -25.60 4.65 3.21
N GLY A 228 -26.33 3.88 2.41
CA GLY A 228 -27.67 3.38 2.76
C GLY A 228 -27.69 2.48 3.99
N PRO A 229 -28.89 2.04 4.42
CA PRO A 229 -29.06 1.25 5.65
C PRO A 229 -28.20 -0.03 5.73
N ASP A 230 -27.79 -0.61 4.59
CA ASP A 230 -26.98 -1.84 4.54
C ASP A 230 -25.46 -1.58 4.66
N GLU A 231 -24.98 -0.35 4.46
CA GLU A 231 -23.56 0.05 4.59
C GLU A 231 -23.29 0.80 5.90
N HIS A 232 -24.34 0.94 6.71
CA HIS A 232 -24.33 1.68 7.97
C HIS A 232 -23.59 0.94 9.09
N ASP A 233 -23.44 -0.39 8.99
CA ASP A 233 -22.84 -1.22 10.04
C ASP A 233 -21.29 -1.26 9.97
N GLU A 234 -20.68 -1.28 8.78
CA GLU A 234 -19.21 -1.38 8.68
C GLU A 234 -18.49 -0.02 8.90
N LEU A 235 -19.09 1.09 8.47
CA LEU A 235 -18.47 2.42 8.59
C LEU A 235 -18.73 3.12 9.93
N SER A 236 -19.78 2.71 10.65
CA SER A 236 -20.10 3.23 11.98
C SER A 236 -19.16 2.69 13.06
N GLU A 237 -18.70 1.44 12.94
CA GLU A 237 -17.74 0.84 13.87
C GLU A 237 -16.30 1.36 13.65
N MET A 238 -15.91 1.71 12.41
CA MET A 238 -14.56 2.22 12.12
C MET A 238 -14.32 3.68 12.54
N ARG A 239 -15.36 4.51 12.66
CA ARG A 239 -15.19 5.98 12.66
C ARG A 239 -15.57 6.74 13.93
N GLY A 240 -15.99 6.05 15.00
CA GLY A 240 -16.25 6.66 16.31
C GLY A 240 -17.43 7.66 16.31
N ASN A 241 -18.01 7.89 17.48
CA ASN A 241 -19.22 8.70 17.65
C ASN A 241 -19.02 10.23 17.52
N ASP A 242 -17.79 10.70 17.30
CA ASP A 242 -17.42 12.13 17.34
C ASP A 242 -16.99 12.66 15.95
N LEU A 243 -17.77 12.41 14.90
CA LEU A 243 -17.47 13.02 13.59
C LEU A 243 -17.55 14.55 13.70
N THR A 244 -16.47 15.22 13.28
CA THR A 244 -16.39 16.67 13.23
C THR A 244 -16.30 17.20 11.80
N CYS A 245 -16.98 18.31 11.53
CA CYS A 245 -16.98 18.97 10.22
C CYS A 245 -16.09 20.23 10.23
N GLY A 246 -15.32 20.42 9.16
CA GLY A 246 -14.54 21.62 8.89
C GLY A 246 -15.40 22.82 8.53
N ILE A 247 -15.31 23.88 9.32
CA ILE A 247 -15.94 25.18 9.04
C ILE A 247 -14.84 26.21 8.78
N SER A 248 -14.99 27.01 7.72
CA SER A 248 -14.13 28.17 7.47
C SER A 248 -14.88 29.48 7.29
N LYS A 249 -14.21 30.55 7.72
CA LYS A 249 -14.58 31.95 7.50
C LYS A 249 -13.29 32.78 7.42
N ASP A 250 -13.22 33.73 6.50
CA ASP A 250 -12.10 34.67 6.34
C ASP A 250 -10.71 34.01 6.28
N GLY A 251 -10.61 32.85 5.62
CA GLY A 251 -9.35 32.11 5.46
C GLY A 251 -8.85 31.41 6.73
N LYS A 252 -9.68 31.33 7.77
CA LYS A 252 -9.41 30.56 9.00
C LYS A 252 -10.40 29.41 9.15
N TRP A 253 -9.98 28.40 9.91
CA TRP A 253 -10.67 27.13 10.08
C TRP A 253 -10.95 26.82 11.55
N GLY A 254 -12.08 26.16 11.77
CA GLY A 254 -12.52 25.54 13.02
C GLY A 254 -13.27 24.22 12.74
N LEU A 255 -13.69 23.55 13.80
CA LEU A 255 -14.41 22.28 13.76
C LEU A 255 -15.66 22.32 14.64
N ILE A 256 -16.71 21.68 14.17
CA ILE A 256 -17.94 21.41 14.91
C ILE A 256 -18.23 19.91 14.96
N ASN A 257 -18.95 19.42 15.96
CA ASN A 257 -19.41 18.03 16.00
C ASN A 257 -20.72 17.83 15.19
N ARG A 258 -21.26 16.60 15.19
CA ARG A 258 -22.51 16.24 14.50
C ARG A 258 -23.74 17.07 14.93
N LYS A 259 -23.71 17.71 16.10
CA LYS A 259 -24.80 18.57 16.61
C LYS A 259 -24.62 20.05 16.24
N GLY A 260 -23.55 20.40 15.51
CA GLY A 260 -23.20 21.79 15.22
C GLY A 260 -22.55 22.52 16.40
N GLU A 261 -22.09 21.83 17.44
CA GLU A 261 -21.40 22.45 18.57
C GLU A 261 -19.92 22.63 18.25
N TRP A 262 -19.34 23.80 18.58
CA TRP A 262 -17.92 24.07 18.36
C TRP A 262 -17.04 23.13 19.17
N VAL A 263 -16.20 22.38 18.46
CA VAL A 263 -15.09 21.58 19.02
C VAL A 263 -13.80 22.40 18.98
N ILE A 264 -13.57 23.08 17.85
CA ILE A 264 -12.46 24.02 17.66
C ILE A 264 -13.02 25.31 17.08
N PRO A 265 -12.99 26.45 17.80
CA PRO A 265 -13.37 27.74 17.25
C PRO A 265 -12.50 28.13 16.04
N ILE A 266 -12.98 29.00 15.15
CA ILE A 266 -12.22 29.49 13.99
C ILE A 266 -10.92 30.17 14.44
N THR A 267 -9.81 29.43 14.37
CA THR A 267 -8.53 29.82 14.99
C THR A 267 -7.33 29.56 14.08
N TYR A 268 -7.35 28.46 13.34
CA TYR A 268 -6.20 27.95 12.58
C TYR A 268 -6.23 28.44 11.14
N ASP A 269 -5.05 28.64 10.55
CA ASP A 269 -4.94 29.07 9.15
C ASP A 269 -5.23 27.91 8.19
N SER A 270 -5.03 26.67 8.65
CA SER A 270 -5.40 25.44 7.94
C SER A 270 -5.47 24.28 8.93
N LEU A 271 -6.39 23.34 8.67
CA LEU A 271 -6.46 22.02 9.26
C LEU A 271 -6.26 21.04 8.09
N LYS A 272 -5.32 20.09 8.15
CA LYS A 272 -5.06 19.16 7.04
C LYS A 272 -5.25 17.72 7.47
N GLU A 273 -6.00 16.98 6.65
CA GLU A 273 -5.75 15.57 6.36
C GLU A 273 -4.94 15.51 5.06
N ASN A 274 -3.90 14.69 5.00
CA ASN A 274 -3.20 14.44 3.75
C ASN A 274 -3.39 12.97 3.42
N THR A 275 -4.17 12.67 2.37
CA THR A 275 -4.11 11.33 1.79
C THR A 275 -2.75 11.18 1.10
N PRO A 276 -2.18 9.96 1.04
CA PRO A 276 -0.86 9.73 0.44
C PRO A 276 -0.67 10.17 -1.02
N MET A 277 -1.73 10.63 -1.72
CA MET A 277 -1.73 10.90 -3.17
C MET A 277 -2.19 12.30 -3.61
N GLY A 278 -2.34 13.28 -2.71
CA GLY A 278 -2.61 14.65 -3.18
C GLY A 278 -2.89 15.65 -2.08
N GLU A 279 -2.22 16.80 -2.16
CA GLU A 279 -2.46 17.95 -1.29
C GLU A 279 -3.86 18.50 -1.59
N SER A 280 -4.82 18.18 -0.74
CA SER A 280 -6.03 18.98 -0.65
C SER A 280 -5.91 19.78 0.63
N GLU A 281 -5.77 21.11 0.52
CA GLU A 281 -5.92 22.04 1.66
C GLU A 281 -7.41 22.13 2.06
N THR A 282 -8.06 20.97 2.14
CA THR A 282 -9.46 20.85 2.49
C THR A 282 -9.46 20.84 4.01
N GLY A 283 -10.03 21.88 4.60
CA GLY A 283 -10.00 22.11 6.03
C GLY A 283 -10.85 21.16 6.85
N VAL A 284 -10.86 19.89 6.49
CA VAL A 284 -11.37 18.80 7.30
C VAL A 284 -10.15 18.14 7.94
N ALA A 285 -9.95 18.41 9.23
CA ALA A 285 -9.22 17.45 10.04
C ALA A 285 -10.10 16.21 10.12
N GLN A 286 -9.90 15.23 9.24
CA GLN A 286 -10.32 13.88 9.59
C GLN A 286 -9.39 13.47 10.72
N TYR A 287 -9.94 13.44 11.94
CA TYR A 287 -9.21 12.91 13.08
C TYR A 287 -8.88 11.47 12.76
N SER A 288 -7.60 11.24 12.57
CA SER A 288 -7.10 9.91 12.34
C SER A 288 -6.46 9.45 13.64
N GLY A 289 -6.98 8.36 14.22
CA GLY A 289 -6.59 7.88 15.55
C GLY A 289 -6.75 8.89 16.69
N GLY A 290 -7.60 9.93 16.54
CA GLY A 290 -7.87 10.94 17.57
C GLY A 290 -6.93 12.16 17.61
N ILE A 291 -6.14 12.38 16.55
CA ILE A 291 -5.23 13.54 16.43
C ILE A 291 -5.34 14.20 15.04
N ALA A 292 -4.87 15.44 14.90
CA ALA A 292 -4.87 16.19 13.64
C ALA A 292 -3.68 17.16 13.53
N ALA A 293 -3.29 17.48 12.28
CA ALA A 293 -2.28 18.52 12.01
C ALA A 293 -2.94 19.90 11.85
N ALA A 294 -2.45 20.88 12.61
CA ALA A 294 -2.98 22.24 12.64
C ALA A 294 -1.91 23.27 12.30
N LYS A 295 -2.24 24.21 11.41
CA LYS A 295 -1.34 25.30 10.98
C LYS A 295 -1.72 26.62 11.64
N LYS A 296 -0.72 27.31 12.18
CA LYS A 296 -0.86 28.68 12.68
C LYS A 296 0.42 29.47 12.41
N ASN A 297 0.30 30.68 11.87
CA ASN A 297 1.42 31.57 11.57
C ASN A 297 2.49 30.92 10.66
N GLY A 298 2.05 30.13 9.68
CA GLY A 298 2.96 29.47 8.73
C GLY A 298 3.67 28.22 9.23
N LYS A 299 3.45 27.81 10.49
CA LYS A 299 4.03 26.62 11.10
C LYS A 299 2.96 25.60 11.48
N TRP A 300 3.37 24.35 11.64
CA TRP A 300 2.50 23.22 11.95
C TRP A 300 2.72 22.70 13.37
N GLY A 301 1.66 22.19 13.98
CA GLY A 301 1.67 21.42 15.22
C GLY A 301 0.60 20.33 15.15
N ILE A 302 0.59 19.46 16.16
CA ILE A 302 -0.39 18.37 16.29
C ILE A 302 -1.34 18.71 17.43
N ILE A 303 -2.64 18.49 17.21
CA ILE A 303 -3.71 18.70 18.18
C ILE A 303 -4.51 17.42 18.40
N ASP A 304 -5.14 17.31 19.56
CA ASP A 304 -6.11 16.25 19.85
C ASP A 304 -7.53 16.62 19.40
N ILE A 305 -8.49 15.71 19.63
CA ILE A 305 -9.91 15.90 19.32
C ILE A 305 -10.59 17.07 20.06
N GLN A 306 -9.99 17.62 21.12
CA GLN A 306 -10.47 18.83 21.78
C GLN A 306 -9.72 20.09 21.32
N GLY A 307 -8.87 19.98 20.29
CA GLY A 307 -8.05 21.09 19.79
C GLY A 307 -6.88 21.48 20.70
N ARG A 308 -6.56 20.67 21.71
CA ARG A 308 -5.41 20.91 22.61
C ARG A 308 -4.14 20.53 21.87
N LEU A 309 -3.09 21.34 22.03
CA LEU A 309 -1.78 21.08 21.42
C LEU A 309 -1.15 19.83 22.06
N ILE A 310 -0.95 18.79 21.25
CA ILE A 310 -0.09 17.64 21.57
C ILE A 310 1.37 18.02 21.34
N THR A 311 1.64 18.76 20.26
CA THR A 311 2.97 19.31 19.99
C THR A 311 2.92 20.83 19.78
N PRO A 312 4.01 21.56 20.06
CA PRO A 312 4.11 22.98 19.74
C PRO A 312 3.93 23.24 18.23
N ILE A 313 3.38 24.40 17.88
CA ILE A 313 3.28 24.85 16.49
C ILE A 313 4.63 25.42 16.03
N GLU A 314 5.57 24.53 15.72
CA GLU A 314 6.94 24.89 15.35
C GLU A 314 7.44 24.19 14.07
N TYR A 315 6.72 23.18 13.59
CA TYR A 315 7.14 22.36 12.47
C TYR A 315 6.98 23.06 11.13
N GLU A 316 7.88 22.73 10.20
CA GLU A 316 7.86 23.24 8.82
C GLU A 316 6.72 22.63 8.01
N ASN A 317 6.40 21.36 8.29
CA ASN A 317 5.28 20.63 7.70
C ASN A 317 4.80 19.56 8.69
N ALA A 318 3.53 19.15 8.57
CA ALA A 318 2.97 18.05 9.34
C ALA A 318 1.78 17.42 8.61
N PHE A 319 1.58 16.12 8.81
CA PHE A 319 0.37 15.42 8.42
C PHE A 319 0.08 14.28 9.40
N VAL A 320 -1.18 13.87 9.44
CA VAL A 320 -1.64 12.72 10.23
C VAL A 320 -2.28 11.71 9.29
N ASP A 321 -1.92 10.44 9.46
CA ASP A 321 -2.50 9.32 8.72
C ASP A 321 -2.58 8.08 9.63
N ASP A 322 -3.71 7.37 9.61
CA ASP A 322 -4.11 6.29 10.55
C ASP A 322 -3.61 6.41 12.02
N GLY A 323 -3.71 7.59 12.64
CA GLY A 323 -3.25 7.83 14.01
C GLY A 323 -1.75 8.11 14.18
N PHE A 324 -0.99 8.21 13.08
CA PHE A 324 0.43 8.53 13.06
C PHE A 324 0.65 9.97 12.63
N ALA A 325 1.32 10.76 13.46
CA ALA A 325 1.65 12.15 13.17
C ALA A 325 3.08 12.28 12.64
N SER A 326 3.22 12.50 11.34
CA SER A 326 4.50 12.79 10.70
C SER A 326 4.75 14.30 10.67
N VAL A 327 5.92 14.72 11.12
CA VAL A 327 6.30 16.13 11.28
C VAL A 327 7.67 16.41 10.68
N MET A 328 7.87 17.62 10.15
CA MET A 328 9.13 18.04 9.53
C MET A 328 9.81 19.14 10.35
N LYS A 329 11.07 18.91 10.71
CA LYS A 329 11.92 19.85 11.45
C LYS A 329 13.31 19.90 10.82
N ASN A 330 13.81 21.09 10.53
CA ASN A 330 15.11 21.32 9.89
C ASN A 330 15.25 20.57 8.55
N GLY A 331 14.20 20.55 7.74
CA GLY A 331 14.16 19.83 6.45
C GLY A 331 14.24 18.31 6.54
N LYS A 332 14.08 17.73 7.74
CA LYS A 332 14.04 16.28 7.96
C LYS A 332 12.70 15.85 8.55
N TRP A 333 12.22 14.71 8.10
CA TRP A 333 10.99 14.09 8.55
C TRP A 333 11.25 13.15 9.74
N GLY A 334 10.31 13.18 10.69
CA GLY A 334 10.18 12.24 11.80
C GLY A 334 8.70 12.03 12.12
N SER A 335 8.42 11.27 13.17
CA SER A 335 7.05 10.97 13.62
C SER A 335 6.95 11.06 15.13
N VAL A 336 5.79 11.48 15.62
CA VAL A 336 5.47 11.61 17.05
C VAL A 336 4.23 10.79 17.42
N ASP A 337 4.20 10.29 18.66
CA ASP A 337 3.03 9.65 19.23
C ASP A 337 1.95 10.66 19.68
N LYS A 338 0.85 10.14 20.26
CA LYS A 338 -0.28 10.93 20.75
C LYS A 338 0.07 11.77 21.98
N GLU A 339 1.20 11.48 22.63
CA GLU A 339 1.77 12.24 23.73
C GLU A 339 2.82 13.26 23.23
N GLY A 340 3.09 13.33 21.93
CA GLY A 340 4.04 14.23 21.31
C GLY A 340 5.50 13.80 21.42
N LYS A 341 5.77 12.57 21.87
CA LYS A 341 7.13 12.00 21.94
C LYS A 341 7.55 11.48 20.57
N ILE A 342 8.80 11.72 20.24
CA ILE A 342 9.42 11.27 18.99
C ILE A 342 9.50 9.74 18.96
N ILE A 343 8.84 9.12 17.98
CA ILE A 343 8.96 7.70 17.64
C ILE A 343 10.00 7.53 16.54
N ILE A 344 9.79 8.21 15.41
CA ILE A 344 10.70 8.15 14.25
C ILE A 344 11.60 9.41 14.32
N PRO A 345 12.93 9.26 14.40
CA PRO A 345 13.84 10.39 14.51
C PRO A 345 13.85 11.25 13.25
N PHE A 346 14.15 12.55 13.40
CA PHE A 346 14.26 13.53 12.32
C PHE A 346 15.53 13.34 11.47
N GLU A 347 15.64 12.23 10.75
CA GLU A 347 16.80 11.91 9.90
C GLU A 347 16.44 11.59 8.44
N TYR A 348 15.15 11.48 8.14
CA TYR A 348 14.65 11.07 6.83
C TYR A 348 14.42 12.28 5.92
N ASP A 349 14.70 12.14 4.62
CA ASP A 349 14.44 13.16 3.59
C ASP A 349 13.04 13.01 2.95
N GLY A 350 12.30 11.97 3.35
CA GLY A 350 10.91 11.76 2.98
C GLY A 350 10.25 10.78 3.95
N ILE A 351 8.96 10.96 4.15
CA ILE A 351 8.09 10.02 4.87
C ILE A 351 6.75 10.02 4.14
N ARG A 352 6.14 8.85 3.98
CA ARG A 352 4.75 8.71 3.51
C ARG A 352 3.94 8.03 4.62
N GLY A 353 2.64 8.24 4.55
CA GLY A 353 1.66 7.83 5.56
C GLY A 353 1.64 6.34 5.89
N TYR A 354 0.72 6.02 6.80
CA TYR A 354 0.62 4.71 7.41
C TYR A 354 -0.28 3.81 6.57
N SER A 355 0.20 2.61 6.28
CA SER A 355 -0.55 1.64 5.49
C SER A 355 -0.39 0.27 6.12
N GLU A 356 -1.49 -0.29 6.63
CA GLU A 356 -1.56 -1.61 7.26
C GLU A 356 -0.49 -1.88 8.34
N GLY A 357 -0.16 -0.90 9.20
CA GLY A 357 0.87 -1.13 10.22
C GLY A 357 2.26 -0.61 9.86
N ARG A 358 2.45 -0.01 8.67
CA ARG A 358 3.77 0.30 8.13
C ARG A 358 3.90 1.73 7.68
N ILE A 359 5.10 2.28 7.85
CA ILE A 359 5.45 3.65 7.49
C ILE A 359 6.59 3.58 6.46
N PHE A 360 6.44 4.33 5.37
CA PHE A 360 7.46 4.39 4.34
C PHE A 360 8.37 5.59 4.60
N VAL A 361 9.67 5.33 4.68
CA VAL A 361 10.68 6.35 4.97
C VAL A 361 11.68 6.40 3.83
N ARG A 362 12.18 7.60 3.53
CA ARG A 362 13.20 7.83 2.51
C ARG A 362 14.43 8.48 3.12
N LYS A 363 15.59 7.98 2.74
CA LYS A 363 16.91 8.50 3.14
C LYS A 363 17.89 8.26 2.01
N SER A 364 18.69 9.27 1.69
CA SER A 364 19.69 9.20 0.62
C SER A 364 19.09 8.87 -0.75
N GLY A 365 17.83 9.24 -0.98
CA GLY A 365 17.11 8.95 -2.23
C GLY A 365 16.43 7.58 -2.32
N PHE A 366 16.63 6.68 -1.35
CA PHE A 366 16.02 5.35 -1.36
C PHE A 366 14.93 5.22 -0.28
N TRP A 367 13.86 4.52 -0.63
CA TRP A 367 12.74 4.18 0.24
C TRP A 367 12.97 2.86 0.96
N GLY A 368 12.47 2.79 2.19
CA GLY A 368 12.38 1.62 3.04
C GLY A 368 11.09 1.63 3.86
N ILE A 369 10.90 0.60 4.68
CA ILE A 369 9.69 0.41 5.48
C ILE A 369 10.11 0.29 6.94
N VAL A 370 9.43 1.02 7.82
CA VAL A 370 9.54 0.85 9.27
C VAL A 370 8.19 0.50 9.87
N ASP A 371 8.21 -0.09 11.06
CA ASP A 371 7.00 -0.30 11.86
C ASP A 371 6.59 0.98 12.60
N SER A 372 5.49 0.88 13.35
CA SER A 372 4.95 1.97 14.18
C SER A 372 5.89 2.45 15.29
N ASP A 373 6.92 1.67 15.65
CA ASP A 373 7.96 2.03 16.62
C ASP A 373 9.21 2.62 15.94
N GLY A 374 9.20 2.76 14.61
CA GLY A 374 10.34 3.21 13.83
C GLY A 374 11.42 2.14 13.62
N LYS A 375 11.17 0.87 13.94
CA LYS A 375 12.11 -0.22 13.68
C LYS A 375 12.05 -0.60 12.20
N SER A 376 13.21 -0.87 11.62
CA SER A 376 13.32 -1.27 10.22
C SER A 376 12.60 -2.60 9.94
N VAL A 377 11.68 -2.58 8.99
CA VAL A 377 10.95 -3.74 8.45
C VAL A 377 11.54 -4.13 7.09
N ALA A 378 11.66 -3.16 6.18
CA ALA A 378 12.35 -3.31 4.90
C ALA A 378 13.39 -2.19 4.73
N PRO A 379 14.54 -2.48 4.10
CA PRO A 379 15.66 -1.55 4.07
C PRO A 379 15.47 -0.43 3.04
N LEU A 380 16.23 0.65 3.22
CA LEU A 380 16.29 1.83 2.36
C LEU A 380 17.03 1.51 1.04
N ILE A 381 16.45 0.69 0.18
CA ILE A 381 17.08 0.21 -1.07
C ILE A 381 16.17 0.32 -2.30
N TYR A 382 14.93 0.78 -2.12
CA TYR A 382 13.95 0.83 -3.19
C TYR A 382 13.90 2.23 -3.79
N ASP A 383 13.77 2.32 -5.10
CA ASP A 383 13.58 3.59 -5.80
C ASP A 383 12.20 4.17 -5.48
N ASN A 384 11.22 3.29 -5.24
CA ASN A 384 9.88 3.66 -4.81
C ASN A 384 9.19 2.50 -4.05
N ILE A 385 8.25 2.84 -3.17
CA ILE A 385 7.34 1.89 -2.51
C ILE A 385 5.93 2.47 -2.58
N TYR A 386 4.98 1.65 -3.01
CA TYR A 386 3.55 1.96 -3.04
C TYR A 386 2.87 1.48 -1.75
N PRO A 387 1.75 2.09 -1.33
CA PRO A 387 1.02 1.68 -0.12
C PRO A 387 0.70 0.18 -0.09
N PHE A 388 0.63 -0.39 1.11
CA PHE A 388 0.17 -1.75 1.31
C PHE A 388 -1.31 -1.87 0.91
N LYS A 389 -1.62 -2.99 0.26
CA LYS A 389 -2.99 -3.45 0.01
C LYS A 389 -3.02 -4.95 0.21
N ASN A 390 -3.90 -5.42 1.09
CA ASN A 390 -4.10 -6.83 1.43
C ASN A 390 -2.82 -7.54 1.88
N GLY A 391 -1.97 -6.87 2.65
CA GLY A 391 -0.74 -7.43 3.21
C GLY A 391 0.50 -7.32 2.30
N TYR A 392 0.36 -6.74 1.10
CA TYR A 392 1.44 -6.60 0.12
C TYR A 392 1.66 -5.16 -0.33
N ALA A 393 2.93 -4.77 -0.50
CA ALA A 393 3.31 -3.49 -1.09
C ALA A 393 4.11 -3.73 -2.38
N VAL A 394 3.79 -2.96 -3.43
CA VAL A 394 4.61 -2.91 -4.65
C VAL A 394 5.88 -2.12 -4.36
N VAL A 395 7.01 -2.69 -4.72
CA VAL A 395 8.32 -2.05 -4.60
C VAL A 395 8.96 -1.89 -5.97
N GLU A 396 9.66 -0.78 -6.17
CA GLU A 396 10.39 -0.51 -7.41
C GLU A 396 11.89 -0.47 -7.13
N LYS A 397 12.67 -1.15 -7.97
CA LYS A 397 14.13 -1.18 -7.90
C LYS A 397 14.68 -1.38 -9.30
N ASN A 398 15.59 -0.50 -9.73
CA ASN A 398 16.21 -0.51 -11.07
C ASN A 398 15.17 -0.55 -12.21
N SER A 399 14.09 0.24 -12.08
CA SER A 399 12.96 0.28 -13.03
C SER A 399 12.19 -1.03 -13.18
N LYS A 400 12.37 -1.97 -12.25
CA LYS A 400 11.59 -3.21 -12.16
C LYS A 400 10.75 -3.22 -10.90
N ARG A 401 9.61 -3.90 -10.95
CA ARG A 401 8.65 -4.01 -9.86
C ARG A 401 8.66 -5.39 -9.22
N GLY A 402 8.45 -5.39 -7.90
CA GLY A 402 8.35 -6.56 -7.03
C GLY A 402 7.26 -6.37 -5.98
N LEU A 403 7.05 -7.37 -5.14
CA LEU A 403 6.14 -7.33 -4.00
C LEU A 403 6.87 -7.69 -2.71
N VAL A 404 6.57 -6.96 -1.65
CA VAL A 404 6.99 -7.27 -0.27
C VAL A 404 5.77 -7.45 0.63
N LYS A 405 5.88 -8.33 1.62
CA LYS A 405 4.86 -8.56 2.64
C LYS A 405 4.96 -7.55 3.78
N LEU A 406 3.99 -7.55 4.67
CA LEU A 406 3.99 -6.74 5.89
C LEU A 406 5.23 -6.96 6.77
N ASP A 407 5.81 -8.15 6.83
CA ASP A 407 7.04 -8.38 7.59
C ASP A 407 8.32 -7.94 6.86
N GLY A 408 8.17 -7.34 5.67
CA GLY A 408 9.23 -6.90 4.78
C GLY A 408 9.70 -7.98 3.81
N SER A 409 9.36 -9.25 4.05
CA SER A 409 9.84 -10.36 3.21
C SER A 409 9.36 -10.21 1.76
N VAL A 410 10.18 -10.66 0.81
CA VAL A 410 9.87 -10.53 -0.62
C VAL A 410 8.88 -11.61 -1.03
N ALA A 411 7.68 -11.19 -1.45
CA ALA A 411 6.66 -12.06 -2.04
C ALA A 411 6.95 -12.30 -3.53
N LEU A 412 7.44 -11.27 -4.24
CA LEU A 412 7.93 -11.35 -5.61
C LEU A 412 9.15 -10.45 -5.80
N PRO A 413 10.26 -10.94 -6.36
CA PRO A 413 11.45 -10.11 -6.58
C PRO A 413 11.17 -8.97 -7.57
N ALA A 414 11.91 -7.87 -7.42
CA ALA A 414 11.83 -6.72 -8.32
C ALA A 414 12.51 -6.97 -9.66
N VAL A 415 11.84 -7.74 -10.53
CA VAL A 415 12.35 -8.19 -11.84
C VAL A 415 11.32 -8.07 -12.96
N TYR A 416 10.07 -7.73 -12.63
CA TYR A 416 8.97 -7.57 -13.58
C TYR A 416 8.92 -6.13 -14.13
N ASP A 417 8.46 -5.95 -15.36
CA ASP A 417 8.25 -4.61 -15.94
C ASP A 417 7.08 -3.90 -15.25
N ASP A 418 6.08 -4.66 -14.80
CA ASP A 418 4.98 -4.14 -13.99
C ASP A 418 4.39 -5.23 -13.08
N ILE A 419 3.73 -4.82 -12.00
CA ILE A 419 2.99 -5.70 -11.10
C ILE A 419 1.70 -5.03 -10.67
N TRP A 420 0.64 -5.83 -10.63
CA TRP A 420 -0.60 -5.50 -9.96
C TRP A 420 -0.95 -6.61 -8.96
N ALA A 421 -0.75 -6.33 -7.67
CA ALA A 421 -1.30 -7.12 -6.56
C ALA A 421 -2.72 -6.61 -6.30
N GLY A 422 -3.71 -7.27 -6.89
CA GLY A 422 -5.14 -6.93 -6.72
C GLY A 422 -5.69 -7.48 -5.41
N GLU A 423 -6.95 -7.93 -5.43
CA GLU A 423 -7.62 -8.54 -4.27
C GLU A 423 -7.33 -10.04 -4.08
N THR A 424 -6.50 -10.62 -4.94
CA THR A 424 -6.15 -12.04 -4.87
C THR A 424 -5.19 -12.34 -3.71
N ILE A 425 -5.59 -13.31 -2.89
CA ILE A 425 -4.67 -14.04 -2.03
C ILE A 425 -3.77 -14.95 -2.89
N ASN A 426 -2.48 -15.03 -2.57
CA ASN A 426 -1.49 -15.96 -3.14
C ASN A 426 -1.06 -15.75 -4.61
N MET A 427 -1.59 -14.76 -5.32
CA MET A 427 -1.19 -14.43 -6.71
C MET A 427 -1.09 -12.94 -6.98
N ALA A 428 -0.29 -12.58 -7.98
CA ALA A 428 -0.27 -11.23 -8.54
C ALA A 428 -0.19 -11.26 -10.07
N SER A 429 -0.85 -10.28 -10.70
CA SER A 429 -0.64 -9.98 -12.11
C SER A 429 0.75 -9.38 -12.27
N VAL A 430 1.49 -9.86 -13.25
CA VAL A 430 2.84 -9.38 -13.51
C VAL A 430 3.06 -9.22 -15.01
N LYS A 431 3.83 -8.20 -15.38
CA LYS A 431 4.13 -7.86 -16.77
C LYS A 431 5.59 -8.16 -17.07
N SER A 432 5.81 -8.80 -18.21
CA SER A 432 7.15 -9.01 -18.79
C SER A 432 7.10 -8.65 -20.27
N GLY A 433 7.89 -7.66 -20.68
CA GLY A 433 7.71 -6.99 -21.96
C GLY A 433 6.33 -6.34 -22.04
N ASP A 434 5.59 -6.64 -23.11
CA ASP A 434 4.25 -6.09 -23.35
C ASP A 434 3.10 -7.01 -22.91
N LYS A 435 3.42 -8.16 -22.31
CA LYS A 435 2.43 -9.17 -21.96
C LYS A 435 2.25 -9.29 -20.46
N TRP A 436 1.01 -9.55 -20.06
CA TRP A 436 0.63 -9.84 -18.69
C TRP A 436 0.43 -11.33 -18.46
N GLY A 437 0.84 -11.79 -17.28
CA GLY A 437 0.61 -13.13 -16.75
C GLY A 437 0.40 -13.08 -15.24
N TYR A 438 0.45 -14.23 -14.59
CA TYR A 438 0.25 -14.36 -13.15
C TYR A 438 1.36 -15.14 -12.48
N ALA A 439 1.87 -14.59 -11.38
CA ALA A 439 2.86 -15.24 -10.54
C ALA A 439 2.25 -15.61 -9.18
N LYS A 440 2.55 -16.82 -8.72
CA LYS A 440 2.27 -17.26 -7.35
C LYS A 440 3.23 -16.58 -6.40
N LEU A 441 2.70 -16.07 -5.30
CA LEU A 441 3.47 -15.38 -4.27
C LEU A 441 4.32 -16.38 -3.49
N ILE A 442 5.51 -15.95 -3.08
CA ILE A 442 6.40 -16.77 -2.25
C ILE A 442 5.87 -16.75 -0.81
N GLU A 443 5.41 -17.91 -0.30
CA GLU A 443 4.86 -17.97 1.06
C GLU A 443 5.95 -18.08 2.14
N THR A 444 6.94 -18.95 1.93
CA THR A 444 8.08 -19.10 2.84
C THR A 444 9.40 -19.28 2.10
N VAL A 445 10.43 -18.56 2.55
CA VAL A 445 11.78 -18.62 1.96
C VAL A 445 12.49 -19.90 2.48
N GLY A 446 12.33 -21.03 1.79
CA GLY A 446 13.00 -22.28 2.17
C GLY A 446 12.88 -23.42 1.16
N GLU A 447 11.66 -23.78 0.77
CA GLU A 447 11.41 -24.82 -0.23
C GLU A 447 11.24 -24.22 -1.64
N ASP A 448 10.56 -23.08 -1.74
CA ASP A 448 10.25 -22.40 -3.00
C ASP A 448 11.48 -21.76 -3.68
N THR A 449 12.53 -21.44 -2.91
CA THR A 449 13.72 -20.76 -3.44
C THR A 449 14.66 -21.67 -4.22
N LYS A 450 14.64 -23.01 -4.02
CA LYS A 450 15.47 -23.92 -4.82
C LYS A 450 15.07 -23.91 -6.30
N ALA A 451 13.80 -23.65 -6.60
CA ALA A 451 13.31 -23.49 -7.97
C ALA A 451 13.76 -22.17 -8.61
N LEU A 452 13.87 -21.08 -7.82
CA LEU A 452 14.11 -19.70 -8.26
C LEU A 452 15.57 -19.35 -8.63
N THR A 453 16.50 -20.31 -8.61
CA THR A 453 17.96 -20.04 -8.61
C THR A 453 18.69 -20.24 -9.96
N LYS A 454 18.09 -19.90 -11.11
CA LYS A 454 18.82 -20.03 -12.41
C LYS A 454 19.04 -18.77 -13.22
N ALA A 455 18.29 -17.67 -13.04
CA ALA A 455 18.52 -16.45 -13.82
C ALA A 455 19.16 -15.28 -13.04
N SER A 456 19.64 -15.49 -11.81
CA SER A 456 20.54 -14.52 -11.14
C SER A 456 21.99 -14.55 -11.65
N ALA A 457 22.28 -15.25 -12.75
CA ALA A 457 23.64 -15.43 -13.25
C ALA A 457 24.30 -14.14 -13.78
N ILE A 458 23.60 -13.00 -13.75
CA ILE A 458 24.06 -11.71 -14.30
C ILE A 458 24.27 -10.63 -13.22
N ASP A 459 23.68 -10.75 -12.03
CA ASP A 459 23.97 -9.85 -10.90
C ASP A 459 24.83 -10.57 -9.85
N LYS A 460 25.96 -9.96 -9.46
CA LYS A 460 26.78 -10.46 -8.35
C LYS A 460 25.91 -10.73 -7.13
N LYS A 461 26.00 -11.92 -6.53
CA LYS A 461 25.31 -12.21 -5.27
C LYS A 461 25.81 -11.23 -4.22
N TYR A 462 24.90 -10.51 -3.58
CA TYR A 462 25.26 -9.67 -2.44
C TYR A 462 24.34 -9.91 -1.25
N ILE A 463 24.85 -9.66 -0.04
CA ILE A 463 24.11 -9.72 1.21
C ILE A 463 24.14 -8.33 1.85
N ASN A 464 22.99 -7.66 1.91
CA ASN A 464 22.83 -6.39 2.63
C ASN A 464 22.17 -6.63 3.98
N MET A 465 22.87 -6.26 5.05
CA MET A 465 22.43 -6.42 6.43
C MET A 465 22.46 -5.07 7.14
N GLN A 466 21.31 -4.61 7.63
CA GLN A 466 21.23 -3.39 8.43
C GLN A 466 21.36 -3.71 9.92
N ILE A 467 22.10 -2.89 10.66
CA ILE A 467 22.24 -3.02 12.12
C ILE A 467 20.86 -2.99 12.79
N GLY A 468 20.57 -4.00 13.60
CA GLY A 468 19.30 -4.16 14.31
C GLY A 468 18.16 -4.76 13.49
N ASN A 469 18.36 -5.05 12.19
CA ASN A 469 17.32 -5.63 11.35
C ASN A 469 17.42 -7.18 11.33
N PRO A 470 16.34 -7.92 11.66
CA PRO A 470 16.31 -9.38 11.60
C PRO A 470 16.29 -9.97 10.21
N ASN A 471 16.20 -9.12 9.20
CA ASN A 471 16.14 -9.50 7.80
C ASN A 471 17.39 -8.99 7.06
N ALA A 472 17.85 -9.77 6.09
CA ALA A 472 18.97 -9.46 5.23
C ALA A 472 18.55 -9.58 3.76
N ASN A 473 19.01 -8.69 2.88
CA ASN A 473 18.75 -8.83 1.45
C ASN A 473 19.82 -9.71 0.82
N LEU A 474 19.43 -10.86 0.30
CA LEU A 474 20.21 -11.62 -0.66
C LEU A 474 19.88 -11.12 -2.07
N SER A 475 20.71 -10.24 -2.60
CA SER A 475 20.47 -9.53 -3.86
C SER A 475 19.13 -8.79 -3.84
N ALA A 476 18.11 -9.33 -4.52
CA ALA A 476 16.75 -8.76 -4.54
C ALA A 476 15.82 -9.37 -3.48
N PHE A 477 16.23 -10.40 -2.75
CA PHE A 477 15.38 -11.18 -1.84
C PHE A 477 15.63 -10.81 -0.39
N LEU A 478 14.64 -10.26 0.31
CA LEU A 478 14.71 -10.11 1.76
C LEU A 478 14.49 -11.48 2.42
N THR A 479 15.48 -11.93 3.19
CA THR A 479 15.53 -13.22 3.87
C THR A 479 15.70 -12.99 5.37
N GLN A 480 14.85 -13.61 6.18
CA GLN A 480 15.02 -13.59 7.63
C GLN A 480 16.32 -14.32 8.00
N ILE A 481 17.16 -13.64 8.79
CA ILE A 481 18.50 -14.12 9.16
C ILE A 481 18.41 -15.44 9.94
N ASP A 482 17.48 -15.52 10.89
CA ASP A 482 17.17 -16.74 11.62
C ASP A 482 15.65 -16.94 11.64
N LYS A 483 15.21 -18.04 11.02
CA LYS A 483 13.79 -18.38 10.86
C LYS A 483 13.07 -18.59 12.20
N ASN A 484 13.81 -18.98 13.24
CA ASN A 484 13.25 -19.34 14.55
C ASN A 484 13.38 -18.21 15.57
N ASP A 485 14.20 -17.19 15.32
CA ASP A 485 14.45 -16.12 16.28
C ASP A 485 14.70 -14.75 15.61
N LYS A 486 13.73 -13.85 15.73
CA LYS A 486 13.79 -12.48 15.22
C LYS A 486 14.74 -11.57 16.01
N ASN A 487 15.33 -12.03 17.11
CA ASN A 487 16.32 -11.25 17.86
C ASN A 487 17.75 -11.44 17.32
N VAL A 488 17.94 -12.37 16.38
CA VAL A 488 19.23 -12.57 15.74
C VAL A 488 19.42 -11.51 14.65
N VAL A 489 20.11 -10.43 15.01
CA VAL A 489 20.30 -9.25 14.16
C VAL A 489 21.79 -8.89 14.04
N PRO A 490 22.21 -8.18 12.98
CA PRO A 490 23.51 -7.51 12.91
C PRO A 490 23.63 -6.48 14.04
N ILE A 491 24.76 -6.45 14.75
CA ILE A 491 24.97 -5.49 15.86
C ILE A 491 26.28 -4.72 15.74
N ILE A 492 26.36 -3.60 16.44
CA ILE A 492 27.61 -2.89 16.71
C ILE A 492 27.92 -3.06 18.20
N LYS A 493 29.11 -3.59 18.51
CA LYS A 493 29.62 -3.76 19.89
C LYS A 493 31.09 -3.36 19.89
N ASP A 494 31.49 -2.55 20.87
CA ASP A 494 32.88 -2.04 20.99
C ASP A 494 33.42 -1.41 19.69
N ASN A 495 32.57 -0.63 19.01
CA ASN A 495 32.87 0.02 17.72
C ASN A 495 33.22 -0.96 16.58
N ARG A 496 32.81 -2.23 16.71
CA ARG A 496 32.97 -3.28 15.70
C ARG A 496 31.61 -3.82 15.28
N THR A 497 31.49 -4.15 14.01
CA THR A 497 30.26 -4.71 13.45
C THR A 497 30.31 -6.23 13.49
N PHE A 498 29.29 -6.82 14.12
CA PHE A 498 29.14 -8.25 14.34
C PHE A 498 27.95 -8.76 13.55
N LEU A 499 28.18 -9.76 12.70
CA LEU A 499 27.15 -10.32 11.83
C LEU A 499 26.89 -11.81 12.10
N PRO A 500 25.65 -12.31 11.88
CA PRO A 500 25.28 -13.71 12.06
C PRO A 500 25.99 -14.63 11.06
N ILE A 501 26.99 -15.38 11.51
CA ILE A 501 27.90 -16.09 10.60
C ILE A 501 27.23 -17.25 9.85
N ARG A 502 26.34 -17.99 10.51
CA ARG A 502 25.67 -19.15 9.90
C ARG A 502 24.91 -18.73 8.65
N PHE A 503 24.10 -17.68 8.77
CA PHE A 503 23.32 -17.12 7.67
C PHE A 503 24.21 -16.74 6.47
N ILE A 504 25.31 -16.03 6.73
CA ILE A 504 26.24 -15.58 5.69
C ILE A 504 26.94 -16.77 5.02
N SER A 505 27.46 -17.70 5.83
CA SER A 505 28.17 -18.88 5.33
C SER A 505 27.28 -19.72 4.43
N GLU A 506 26.08 -20.07 4.90
CA GLU A 506 25.12 -20.87 4.13
C GLU A 506 24.68 -20.17 2.85
N THR A 507 24.43 -18.85 2.91
CA THR A 507 24.05 -18.02 1.75
C THR A 507 25.16 -17.97 0.69
N LEU A 508 26.42 -17.94 1.12
CA LEU A 508 27.59 -17.99 0.24
C LEU A 508 27.99 -19.42 -0.14
N ASN A 509 27.09 -20.39 -0.01
CA ASN A 509 27.31 -21.81 -0.34
C ASN A 509 28.44 -22.48 0.47
N GLY A 510 28.79 -21.92 1.64
CA GLY A 510 29.72 -22.51 2.60
C GLY A 510 29.01 -23.44 3.59
N LYS A 511 29.72 -24.46 4.05
CA LYS A 511 29.32 -25.33 5.16
C LYS A 511 29.83 -24.75 6.48
N ILE A 512 29.02 -24.88 7.53
CA ILE A 512 29.39 -24.44 8.87
C ILE A 512 29.11 -25.52 9.88
N ASP A 513 30.14 -25.89 10.65
CA ASP A 513 30.05 -26.83 11.76
C ASP A 513 30.31 -26.09 13.07
N TRP A 514 29.55 -26.46 14.11
CA TRP A 514 29.70 -25.96 15.47
C TRP A 514 30.11 -27.10 16.38
N LEU A 515 31.25 -26.94 17.05
CA LEU A 515 31.80 -27.89 18.00
C LEU A 515 31.65 -27.29 19.42
N PRO A 516 30.59 -27.69 20.16
CA PRO A 516 30.21 -27.02 21.41
C PRO A 516 31.25 -27.17 22.52
N ASP A 517 31.86 -28.35 22.66
CA ASP A 517 32.84 -28.63 23.72
C ASP A 517 34.12 -27.79 23.58
N GLU A 518 34.45 -27.40 22.35
CA GLU A 518 35.61 -26.59 22.03
C GLU A 518 35.26 -25.11 21.82
N GLN A 519 33.97 -24.75 21.89
CA GLN A 519 33.44 -23.46 21.45
C GLN A 519 34.01 -23.03 20.10
N LYS A 520 34.07 -23.97 19.15
CA LYS A 520 34.79 -23.82 17.89
C LYS A 520 33.84 -23.89 16.70
N ILE A 521 34.06 -23.02 15.72
CA ILE A 521 33.34 -22.97 14.46
C ILE A 521 34.30 -23.34 13.35
N ILE A 522 33.83 -24.18 12.44
CA ILE A 522 34.55 -24.55 11.23
C ILE A 522 33.71 -24.12 10.04
N ILE A 523 34.28 -23.30 9.16
CA ILE A 523 33.64 -22.83 7.93
C ILE A 523 34.41 -23.39 6.75
N VAL A 524 33.71 -24.10 5.87
CA VAL A 524 34.29 -24.69 4.66
C VAL A 524 33.58 -24.17 3.43
N LYS A 525 34.29 -23.47 2.56
CA LYS A 525 33.82 -23.07 1.23
C LYS A 525 34.93 -23.28 0.22
N ASP A 526 34.62 -23.93 -0.89
CA ASP A 526 35.57 -24.28 -1.95
C ASP A 526 36.84 -24.97 -1.38
N ASN A 527 38.01 -24.31 -1.46
CA ASN A 527 39.29 -24.79 -0.94
C ASN A 527 39.73 -24.08 0.35
N LYS A 528 38.82 -23.39 1.04
CA LYS A 528 39.09 -22.63 2.25
C LYS A 528 38.41 -23.27 3.44
N ASN A 529 39.22 -23.61 4.43
CA ASN A 529 38.80 -24.08 5.75
C ASN A 529 39.22 -23.02 6.78
N ILE A 530 38.23 -22.44 7.47
CA ILE A 530 38.42 -21.41 8.49
C ILE A 530 37.96 -21.97 9.84
N GLU A 531 38.84 -21.98 10.82
CA GLU A 531 38.55 -22.40 12.19
C GLU A 531 38.63 -21.20 13.14
N LEU A 532 37.62 -21.04 13.98
CA LEU A 532 37.44 -19.91 14.90
C LEU A 532 37.02 -20.42 16.26
N VAL A 533 37.56 -19.85 17.35
CA VAL A 533 37.16 -20.17 18.73
C VAL A 533 36.50 -18.95 19.36
N ILE A 534 35.37 -19.14 20.06
CA ILE A 534 34.65 -18.06 20.75
C ILE A 534 35.57 -17.38 21.77
N GLY A 535 35.56 -16.05 21.79
CA GLY A 535 36.36 -15.25 22.71
C GLY A 535 37.85 -15.15 22.36
N ILE A 536 38.32 -15.80 21.30
CA ILE A 536 39.72 -15.78 20.86
C ILE A 536 39.87 -14.93 19.59
N ASN A 537 40.85 -14.03 19.58
CA ASN A 537 41.13 -13.10 18.47
C ASN A 537 42.07 -13.68 17.39
N THR A 538 42.18 -15.01 17.30
CA THR A 538 42.96 -15.70 16.30
C THR A 538 42.11 -16.76 15.61
N ALA A 539 42.18 -16.81 14.29
CA ALA A 539 41.57 -17.82 13.45
C ALA A 539 42.66 -18.67 12.78
N THR A 540 42.28 -19.83 12.26
CA THR A 540 43.15 -20.64 11.41
C THR A 540 42.53 -20.74 10.03
N VAL A 541 43.26 -20.36 8.97
CA VAL A 541 42.84 -20.50 7.57
C VAL A 541 43.76 -21.50 6.89
N ASN A 542 43.23 -22.65 6.46
CA ASN A 542 43.99 -23.74 5.85
C ASN A 542 45.25 -24.12 6.66
N GLY A 543 45.10 -24.21 7.98
CA GLY A 543 46.18 -24.54 8.92
C GLY A 543 47.12 -23.38 9.29
N LYS A 544 46.96 -22.19 8.72
CA LYS A 544 47.77 -20.99 9.06
C LYS A 544 47.02 -20.07 10.01
N SER A 545 47.67 -19.68 11.11
CA SER A 545 47.10 -18.73 12.06
C SER A 545 47.01 -17.32 11.49
N VAL A 546 45.88 -16.64 11.74
CA VAL A 546 45.62 -15.25 11.34
C VAL A 546 44.96 -14.50 12.51
N THR A 547 45.38 -13.27 12.74
CA THR A 547 44.82 -12.40 13.79
C THR A 547 43.56 -11.69 13.31
N LEU A 548 42.55 -11.65 14.17
CA LEU A 548 41.28 -10.97 13.97
C LEU A 548 41.30 -9.59 14.65
N ASP A 549 40.52 -8.64 14.13
CA ASP A 549 40.35 -7.31 14.73
C ASP A 549 39.40 -7.30 15.95
N ALA A 550 38.59 -8.35 16.10
CA ALA A 550 37.83 -8.68 17.30
C ALA A 550 37.64 -10.20 17.43
N ALA A 551 37.32 -10.69 18.63
CA ALA A 551 37.02 -12.11 18.84
C ALA A 551 35.56 -12.44 18.43
N PRO A 552 35.27 -13.66 17.94
CA PRO A 552 33.92 -14.21 17.82
C PRO A 552 33.14 -14.13 19.13
N ILE A 553 31.85 -13.82 19.08
CA ILE A 553 30.97 -13.75 20.27
C ILE A 553 29.71 -14.61 20.08
N ILE A 554 29.05 -14.92 21.19
CA ILE A 554 27.70 -15.46 21.20
C ILE A 554 26.75 -14.38 21.73
N GLU A 555 25.71 -14.07 20.98
CA GLU A 555 24.63 -13.15 21.33
C GLU A 555 23.30 -13.80 20.90
N ASN A 556 22.25 -13.74 21.73
CA ASN A 556 20.97 -14.42 21.46
C ASN A 556 21.12 -15.90 21.04
N SER A 557 22.00 -16.64 21.70
CA SER A 557 22.29 -18.05 21.39
C SER A 557 22.74 -18.29 19.93
N ARG A 558 23.29 -17.28 19.26
CA ARG A 558 23.90 -17.38 17.93
C ARG A 558 25.29 -16.80 17.94
N THR A 559 26.15 -17.37 17.09
CA THR A 559 27.48 -16.81 16.90
C THR A 559 27.42 -15.61 15.97
N LEU A 560 27.97 -14.49 16.44
CA LEU A 560 28.23 -13.33 15.61
C LEU A 560 29.75 -13.11 15.48
N LEU A 561 30.17 -12.71 14.28
CA LEU A 561 31.59 -12.53 13.94
C LEU A 561 31.89 -11.12 13.43
N PRO A 562 33.10 -10.61 13.67
CA PRO A 562 33.63 -9.46 12.93
C PRO A 562 33.83 -9.86 11.47
N ILE A 563 32.98 -9.33 10.60
CA ILE A 563 32.74 -9.89 9.27
C ILE A 563 33.90 -9.74 8.29
N ARG A 564 34.67 -8.65 8.39
CA ARG A 564 35.60 -8.23 7.34
C ARG A 564 36.58 -9.34 7.00
N PHE A 565 37.17 -9.95 8.03
CA PHE A 565 38.11 -11.04 7.86
C PHE A 565 37.52 -12.26 7.13
N ILE A 566 36.33 -12.71 7.53
CA ILE A 566 35.73 -13.93 6.97
C ILE A 566 35.23 -13.71 5.56
N ALA A 567 34.49 -12.63 5.31
CA ALA A 567 33.98 -12.35 3.98
C ALA A 567 35.13 -12.16 2.97
N GLU A 568 36.17 -11.40 3.31
CA GLU A 568 37.36 -11.26 2.47
C GLU A 568 38.09 -12.60 2.29
N THR A 569 38.22 -13.39 3.36
CA THR A 569 38.81 -14.73 3.28
C THR A 569 37.97 -15.63 2.38
N LEU A 570 36.65 -15.52 2.33
CA LEU A 570 35.78 -16.29 1.44
C LEU A 570 35.74 -15.73 0.00
N GLY A 571 36.52 -14.68 -0.30
CA GLY A 571 36.61 -14.08 -1.62
C GLY A 571 35.50 -13.07 -1.91
N CYS A 572 34.86 -12.52 -0.88
CA CYS A 572 33.85 -11.47 -1.01
C CYS A 572 34.44 -10.08 -0.72
N LYS A 573 33.85 -9.03 -1.30
CA LYS A 573 34.09 -7.63 -0.93
C LYS A 573 33.12 -7.22 0.17
N VAL A 574 33.56 -6.47 1.17
CA VAL A 574 32.70 -5.90 2.23
C VAL A 574 32.68 -4.39 2.14
N GLU A 575 31.48 -3.81 2.12
CA GLU A 575 31.25 -2.37 2.16
C GLU A 575 30.43 -2.00 3.39
N TRP A 576 30.71 -0.83 3.96
CA TRP A 576 30.01 -0.31 5.14
C TRP A 576 29.45 1.08 4.84
N ASN A 577 28.13 1.25 4.98
CA ASN A 577 27.46 2.54 4.94
C ASN A 577 27.17 3.00 6.37
N SER A 578 27.92 3.99 6.85
CA SER A 578 27.77 4.54 8.20
C SER A 578 26.47 5.30 8.43
N ASN A 579 25.91 5.92 7.39
CA ASN A 579 24.71 6.75 7.49
C ASN A 579 23.44 5.91 7.63
N GLU A 580 23.42 4.77 6.95
CA GLU A 580 22.28 3.84 6.93
C GLU A 580 22.51 2.64 7.88
N LYS A 581 23.72 2.51 8.43
CA LYS A 581 24.17 1.38 9.23
C LYS A 581 23.98 0.05 8.51
N ILE A 582 24.40 -0.02 7.25
CA ILE A 582 24.28 -1.21 6.39
C ILE A 582 25.65 -1.78 6.09
N VAL A 583 25.80 -3.10 6.26
CA VAL A 583 26.90 -3.89 5.71
C VAL A 583 26.46 -4.56 4.42
N THR A 584 27.26 -4.41 3.37
CA THR A 584 27.06 -5.06 2.08
C THR A 584 28.20 -6.04 1.82
N ILE A 585 27.89 -7.32 1.62
CA ILE A 585 28.87 -8.37 1.27
C ILE A 585 28.62 -8.75 -0.18
N ILE A 586 29.63 -8.65 -1.06
CA ILE A 586 29.48 -8.89 -2.50
C ILE A 586 30.38 -10.08 -2.88
N GLU A 587 29.81 -11.12 -3.47
CA GLU A 587 30.57 -12.23 -4.05
C GLU A 587 31.28 -11.76 -5.34
N ASN A 588 32.58 -12.04 -5.46
CA ASN A 588 33.43 -11.45 -6.50
C ASN A 588 33.24 -12.04 -7.89
#